data_AF-A0A8X7QJ85-F1
#
_entry.id   AF-A0A8X7QJ85-F1
#
_cell.length_a   1.000
_cell.length_b   1.000
_cell.length_c   1.000
_cell.angle_alpha   90.00
_cell.angle_beta   90.00
_cell.angle_gamma   90.00
#
_symmetry.space_group_name_H-M   'P 1'
#
loop_
_entity.id
_entity.type
_entity.pdbx_description
1 polymer ?
#
loop_
_entity_poly.entity_id
_entity_poly.type
_entity_poly.pdbx_seq_one_letter_code
_entity_poly.pdbx_strand_id
1 'polypeptide(L)' 'MESILEFDSGEESLITLEYEKLGNHCSYYYRLTHLQSQCSEKPKEENARSITGGRPTMQPHHAAAI' A
#
# COMPACT_ATOMS: atom_id res chain seq x y z
N MET A 1 -10.69 1.13 20.06
CA MET A 1 -10.77 -0.17 20.76
C MET A 1 -10.01 0.01 22.05
N GLU A 2 -10.70 -0.09 23.17
CA GLU A 2 -10.10 0.05 24.51
C GLU A 2 -9.70 -1.34 25.00
N SER A 3 -8.57 -1.44 25.68
CA SER A 3 -8.02 -2.70 26.20
C SER A 3 -7.46 -2.47 27.61
N ILE A 4 -7.39 -3.52 28.42
CA ILE A 4 -6.90 -3.45 29.80
C ILE A 4 -5.51 -4.10 29.83
N LEU A 5 -4.52 -3.38 30.35
CA LEU A 5 -3.19 -3.90 30.64
C LEU A 5 -3.11 -4.21 32.14
N GLU A 6 -2.87 -5.47 32.47
CA GLU A 6 -2.70 -5.97 33.84
C GLU A 6 -1.20 -6.14 34.12
N PHE A 7 -0.72 -5.57 35.22
CA PHE A 7 0.68 -5.64 35.63
C PHE A 7 0.91 -6.75 36.65
N ASP A 8 2.15 -7.24 36.76
CA ASP A 8 2.53 -8.26 37.75
C ASP A 8 2.33 -7.80 39.21
N SER A 9 2.22 -6.49 39.45
CA SER A 9 1.85 -5.90 40.74
C SER A 9 0.37 -6.04 41.09
N GLY A 10 -0.48 -6.46 40.15
CA GLY A 10 -1.93 -6.50 40.26
C GLY A 10 -2.63 -5.17 39.94
N GLU A 11 -1.88 -4.17 39.46
CA GLU A 11 -2.45 -2.92 38.97
C GLU A 11 -3.05 -3.13 37.55
N GLU A 12 -4.09 -2.37 37.23
CA GLU A 12 -4.72 -2.38 35.91
C GLU A 12 -4.71 -0.98 35.30
N SER A 13 -4.52 -0.90 33.99
CA SER A 13 -4.58 0.35 33.23
C SER A 13 -5.38 0.21 31.95
N LEU A 14 -6.25 1.19 31.69
CA LEU A 14 -6.93 1.33 30.41
C LEU A 14 -5.94 1.85 29.37
N ILE A 15 -5.79 1.11 28.29
CA ILE A 15 -4.97 1.49 27.15
C ILE A 15 -5.81 1.58 25.89
N THR A 16 -5.41 2.49 25.00
CA THR A 16 -5.97 2.60 23.65
C THR A 16 -4.85 2.38 22.66
N LEU A 17 -5.05 1.47 21.71
CA LEU A 17 -4.14 1.28 20.60
C LEU A 17 -4.63 2.08 19.41
N GLU A 18 -3.82 3.02 18.96
CA GLU A 18 -4.06 3.80 17.76
C GLU A 18 -3.14 3.32 16.65
N TYR A 19 -3.71 3.08 15.47
CA TYR A 19 -2.91 2.79 14.29
C TYR A 19 -2.31 4.08 13.77
N GLU A 20 -1.06 4.33 14.12
CA GLU A 20 -0.27 5.35 13.44
C GLU A 20 -0.02 4.85 12.02
N LYS A 21 -0.46 5.60 11.01
CA LYS A 21 -0.21 5.28 9.60
C LYS A 21 1.27 5.50 9.32
N LEU A 22 2.09 4.53 9.72
CA LEU A 22 3.54 4.54 9.52
C LEU A 22 3.82 4.52 8.02
N GLY A 23 4.01 5.71 7.45
CA GLY A 23 4.17 5.92 6.01
C GLY A 23 5.44 5.27 5.44
N ASN A 24 6.38 4.88 6.29
CA ASN A 24 7.67 4.32 5.90
C ASN A 24 7.64 2.79 5.77
N HIS A 25 6.62 2.23 5.11
CA HIS A 25 6.50 0.79 4.91
C HIS A 25 7.17 0.32 3.60
N CYS A 26 8.10 -0.62 3.72
CA CYS A 26 8.67 -1.36 2.60
C CYS A 26 7.97 -2.71 2.46
N SER A 27 7.25 -2.89 1.36
CA SER A 27 6.55 -4.13 1.01
C SER A 27 7.48 -5.29 0.62
N TYR A 28 8.74 -5.03 0.30
CA TYR A 28 9.71 -6.08 -0.02
C TYR A 28 10.24 -6.80 1.22
N TYR A 29 10.39 -6.10 2.34
CA TYR A 29 10.88 -6.68 3.60
C TYR A 29 9.88 -6.64 4.76
N TYR A 30 8.71 -6.05 4.55
CA TYR A 30 7.71 -5.78 5.60
C TYR A 30 8.31 -5.00 6.77
N ARG A 31 9.21 -4.06 6.45
CA ARG A 31 9.91 -3.22 7.43
C ARG A 31 9.38 -1.79 7.37
N LEU A 32 9.41 -1.14 8.52
CA LEU A 32 8.97 0.25 8.70
C LEU A 32 10.13 1.27 8.66
N THR A 33 11.31 0.84 8.17
CA THR A 33 12.54 1.64 8.19
C THR A 33 12.79 2.45 6.92
N HIS A 34 12.10 2.13 5.81
CA HIS A 34 12.27 2.77 4.52
C HIS A 34 11.05 2.52 3.64
N LEU A 35 10.87 3.33 2.59
CA LEU A 35 9.85 3.08 1.56
C LEU A 35 10.30 1.99 0.60
N GLN A 36 9.35 1.31 -0.05
CA GLN A 36 9.63 0.39 -1.15
C GLN A 36 10.52 1.03 -2.24
N SER A 37 10.33 2.32 -2.53
CA SER A 37 11.13 3.08 -3.51
C SER A 37 12.61 3.26 -3.14
N GLN A 38 12.94 3.11 -1.87
CA GLN A 38 14.29 3.28 -1.31
C GLN A 38 14.96 1.94 -1.00
N CYS A 39 14.33 0.83 -1.39
CA CYS A 39 14.80 -0.50 -1.07
C CYS A 39 16.01 -0.88 -1.94
N SER A 40 17.13 -1.23 -1.29
CA SER A 40 18.37 -1.61 -1.99
C SER A 40 18.25 -2.93 -2.74
N GLU A 41 17.43 -3.86 -2.25
CA GLU A 41 17.07 -5.09 -2.96
C GLU A 41 15.77 -4.84 -3.73
N LYS A 42 15.88 -4.32 -4.95
CA LYS A 42 14.79 -4.48 -5.91
C LYS A 42 14.72 -5.97 -6.23
N PRO A 43 13.62 -6.69 -5.91
CA PRO A 43 13.39 -7.98 -6.53
C PRO A 43 13.46 -7.70 -8.03
N LYS A 44 14.35 -8.38 -8.75
CA LYS A 44 14.33 -8.33 -10.21
C LYS A 44 12.93 -8.76 -10.59
N GLU A 45 12.14 -7.83 -11.13
CA GLU A 45 10.81 -8.12 -11.65
C GLU A 45 10.99 -9.13 -12.77
N GLU A 46 10.92 -10.42 -12.45
CA GLU A 46 10.70 -11.44 -13.45
C GLU A 46 9.23 -11.33 -13.85
N ASN A 47 9.00 -10.45 -14.84
CA ASN A 47 7.99 -10.62 -15.86
C ASN A 47 6.52 -10.74 -15.36
N ALA A 48 5.91 -9.61 -14.98
CA ALA A 48 4.46 -9.55 -14.89
C ALA A 48 3.91 -8.14 -15.19
N ARG A 49 3.83 -7.82 -16.50
CA ARG A 49 2.73 -7.10 -17.20
C ARG A 49 3.26 -6.25 -18.36
N SER A 50 3.70 -6.94 -19.41
CA SER A 50 3.49 -6.46 -20.78
C SER A 50 2.03 -6.73 -21.18
N ILE A 51 1.07 -5.99 -20.60
CA ILE A 51 -0.21 -5.78 -21.28
C ILE A 51 -0.20 -4.31 -21.68
N THR A 52 0.09 -4.12 -22.96
CA THR A 52 -0.10 -2.89 -23.70
C THR A 52 -1.48 -2.31 -23.37
N GLY A 53 -1.49 -1.23 -22.58
CA GLY A 53 -2.62 -0.31 -22.51
C GLY A 53 -2.74 0.43 -23.83
N GLY A 54 -3.19 -0.27 -24.88
CA GLY A 54 -3.65 0.34 -26.11
C GLY A 54 -4.88 1.17 -25.76
N ARG A 55 -4.71 2.49 -25.71
CA ARG A 55 -5.79 3.45 -25.65
C ARG A 55 -6.67 3.23 -26.89
N PRO A 56 -7.95 2.79 -26.80
CA PRO A 56 -8.78 2.77 -27.98
C PRO A 56 -9.11 4.22 -28.33
N THR A 57 -8.45 4.73 -29.37
CA THR A 57 -8.79 6.01 -29.99
C THR A 57 -10.18 5.84 -30.62
N MET A 58 -11.23 6.35 -29.99
CA MET A 58 -12.51 6.50 -30.67
C MET A 58 -12.33 7.57 -31.74
N GLN A 59 -12.28 7.16 -33.00
CA GLN A 59 -12.35 8.07 -34.14
C GLN A 59 -13.78 8.61 -34.26
N PRO A 60 -13.98 9.93 -34.37
CA PRO A 60 -15.26 10.47 -34.78
C PRO A 60 -15.40 10.24 -36.28
N HIS A 61 -16.24 9.29 -36.68
CA HIS A 61 -16.68 9.22 -38.08
C HIS A 61 -17.78 10.27 -38.27
N HIS A 62 -17.58 11.09 -39.29
CA HIS A 62 -18.41 12.22 -39.64
C HIS A 62 -19.88 11.83 -39.81
N ALA A 63 -20.78 12.64 -39.25
CA ALA A 63 -22.18 12.66 -39.59
C ALA A 63 -22.33 12.96 -41.10
N ALA A 64 -22.83 12.00 -41.86
CA ALA A 64 -23.40 12.26 -43.17
C ALA A 64 -24.92 12.44 -42.96
N ALA A 65 -25.38 13.66 -43.18
CA ALA A 65 -26.77 13.96 -43.39
C ALA A 65 -27.25 13.27 -44.67
N ILE A 66 -28.46 12.70 -44.62
CA ILE A 66 -29.64 12.98 -45.48
C ILE A 66 -30.81 12.18 -44.90
#